data_AF-A0A950I118-F1
#
_entry.id   AF-A0A950I118-F1
#
_cell.length_a   1.000
_cell.length_b   1.000
_cell.length_c   1.000
_cell.angle_alpha   90.00
_cell.angle_beta   90.00
_cell.angle_gamma   90.00
#
_symmetry.space_group_name_H-M   'P 1'
#
loop_
_entity.id
_entity.type
_entity.pdbx_description
1 polymer ?
#
loop_
_entity_poly.entity_id
_entity_poly.type
_entity_poly.pdbx_seq_one_letter_code
_entity_poly.pdbx_strand_id
1 'polypeptide(L)'
;MKSVLFFLLSLLPFAAGAEPVSLVFAGDIVLVGQPGKLIAEGHDPFDAVANILRADIRVGNLECVVATTGDPEDKIFTFRANPHTLTVLKRHFDAVSVANNHSGDYGRT
;
A
#
# COMPACT_ATOMS: atom_id res chain seq x y z
N MET A 1 16.45 57.72 18.48
CA MET A 1 15.40 56.73 18.84
C MET A 1 15.41 55.59 17.83
N LYS A 2 15.97 54.44 18.19
CA LYS A 2 15.73 53.14 17.52
C LYS A 2 15.81 52.06 18.61
N SER A 3 14.68 51.74 19.19
CA SER A 3 14.56 50.65 20.15
C SER A 3 14.59 49.34 19.37
N VAL A 4 15.61 48.51 19.62
CA VAL A 4 15.66 47.14 19.11
C VAL A 4 14.71 46.31 19.97
N LEU A 5 13.58 45.93 19.41
CA LEU A 5 12.64 45.01 20.04
C LEU A 5 13.12 43.59 19.76
N PHE A 6 13.82 42.98 20.72
CA PHE A 6 14.04 41.53 20.72
C PHE A 6 12.69 40.85 20.92
N PHE A 7 12.12 40.29 19.86
CA PHE A 7 11.08 39.29 19.99
C PHE A 7 11.74 38.04 20.58
N LEU A 8 11.64 37.89 21.91
CA LEU A 8 11.83 36.61 22.56
C LEU A 8 10.64 35.75 22.13
N LEU A 9 10.75 35.06 20.99
CA LEU A 9 9.82 34.00 20.64
C LEU A 9 10.06 32.90 21.69
N SER A 10 9.21 32.88 22.70
CA SER A 10 9.23 31.88 23.76
C SER A 10 9.31 30.50 23.12
N LEU A 11 10.42 29.81 23.35
CA LEU A 11 10.54 28.37 23.25
C LEU A 11 9.58 27.77 24.28
N LEU A 12 8.28 27.77 23.97
CA LEU A 12 7.38 26.85 24.63
C LEU A 12 7.88 25.46 24.24
N PRO A 13 8.25 24.61 25.20
CA PRO A 13 8.50 23.22 24.86
C PRO A 13 7.18 22.70 24.32
N PHE A 14 7.16 22.41 23.02
CA PHE A 14 6.13 21.58 22.45
C PHE A 14 6.42 20.18 23.02
N ALA A 15 6.01 19.96 24.26
CA ALA A 15 5.79 18.62 24.77
C ALA A 15 4.58 18.09 24.00
N ALA A 16 4.80 17.76 22.72
CA ALA A 16 3.87 16.94 21.98
C ALA A 16 3.83 15.61 22.72
N GLY A 17 2.84 15.44 23.59
CA GLY A 17 2.26 14.14 23.85
C GLY A 17 1.59 13.67 22.56
N ALA A 18 2.39 13.35 21.55
CA ALA A 18 1.90 12.68 20.36
C ALA A 18 1.68 11.22 20.76
N GLU A 19 0.43 10.78 20.70
CA GLU A 19 0.11 9.37 20.85
C GLU A 19 0.90 8.58 19.79
N PRO A 20 1.52 7.45 20.16
CA PRO A 20 2.21 6.59 19.20
C PRO A 20 1.27 6.18 18.07
N VAL A 21 1.73 6.31 16.83
CA VAL A 21 1.04 5.79 15.64
C VAL A 21 1.68 4.45 15.27
N SER A 22 0.86 3.43 15.12
CA SER A 22 1.29 2.10 14.67
C SER A 22 1.27 2.01 13.16
N LEU A 23 2.36 1.51 12.58
CA LEU A 23 2.48 1.24 11.15
C LEU A 23 2.80 -0.23 10.93
N VAL A 24 2.14 -0.84 9.95
CA VAL A 24 2.52 -2.16 9.43
C VAL A 24 2.88 -2.05 7.96
N PHE A 25 3.99 -2.66 7.60
CA PHE A 25 4.45 -2.80 6.22
C PHE A 25 4.43 -4.28 5.85
N ALA A 26 3.59 -4.64 4.89
CA ALA A 26 3.66 -5.94 4.23
C ALA A 26 4.59 -5.87 3.03
N GLY A 27 5.24 -6.99 2.71
CA GLY A 27 6.02 -7.15 1.50
C GLY A 27 5.12 -7.29 0.26
N ASP A 28 5.60 -8.07 -0.68
CA ASP A 28 5.00 -8.23 -2.01
C ASP A 28 3.62 -8.88 -1.93
N ILE A 29 2.65 -8.20 -2.55
CA ILE A 29 1.27 -8.63 -2.68
C ILE A 29 1.03 -8.94 -4.15
N VAL A 30 1.00 -10.24 -4.45
CA VAL A 30 0.68 -10.78 -5.76
C VAL A 30 -0.77 -11.27 -5.75
N LEU A 31 -1.67 -10.57 -6.44
CA LEU A 31 -3.12 -10.89 -6.49
C LEU A 31 -3.51 -11.79 -7.67
N VAL A 32 -2.53 -12.45 -8.29
CA VAL A 32 -2.73 -13.39 -9.39
C VAL A 32 -2.74 -14.84 -8.90
N GLY A 33 -3.05 -15.80 -9.77
CA GLY A 33 -3.02 -17.22 -9.42
C GLY A 33 -4.02 -17.57 -8.32
N GLN A 34 -3.57 -18.25 -7.27
CA GLN A 34 -4.45 -18.73 -6.19
C GLN A 34 -5.13 -17.61 -5.39
N PRO A 35 -4.44 -16.54 -4.93
CA PRO A 35 -5.10 -15.38 -4.34
C PRO A 35 -6.23 -14.80 -5.21
N GLY A 36 -5.98 -14.62 -6.51
CA GLY A 36 -6.99 -14.10 -7.43
C GLY A 36 -8.20 -15.03 -7.58
N LYS A 37 -7.97 -16.35 -7.63
CA LYS A 37 -9.05 -17.36 -7.67
C LYS A 37 -9.91 -17.34 -6.41
N LEU A 38 -9.27 -17.32 -5.23
CA LEU A 38 -9.98 -17.24 -3.94
C LEU A 38 -10.88 -16.00 -3.88
N ILE A 39 -10.37 -14.84 -4.32
CA ILE A 39 -11.17 -13.61 -4.36
C ILE A 39 -12.36 -13.75 -5.31
N ALA A 40 -12.18 -14.36 -6.48
CA ALA A 40 -13.27 -14.60 -7.43
C ALA A 40 -14.34 -15.57 -6.89
N GLU A 41 -13.95 -16.48 -6.01
CA GLU A 41 -14.84 -17.41 -5.29
C GLU A 41 -15.53 -16.76 -4.07
N GLY A 42 -15.20 -15.49 -3.76
CA GLY A 42 -15.76 -14.75 -2.62
C GLY A 42 -15.02 -14.98 -1.30
N HIS A 43 -13.84 -15.59 -1.33
CA HIS A 43 -12.97 -15.79 -0.19
C HIS A 43 -11.93 -14.66 -0.05
N ASP A 44 -11.51 -14.38 1.18
CA ASP A 44 -10.50 -13.37 1.45
C ASP A 44 -9.15 -14.04 1.79
N PRO A 45 -8.12 -13.89 0.93
CA PRO A 45 -6.82 -14.53 1.15
C PRO A 45 -6.03 -13.91 2.31
N PHE A 46 -6.45 -12.76 2.85
CA PHE A 46 -5.80 -12.10 3.97
C PHE A 46 -6.41 -12.47 5.34
N ASP A 47 -7.53 -13.20 5.39
CA ASP A 47 -8.23 -13.52 6.63
C ASP A 47 -7.31 -14.15 7.70
N ALA A 48 -6.44 -15.06 7.27
CA ALA A 48 -5.50 -15.75 8.16
C ALA A 48 -4.45 -14.80 8.78
N VAL A 49 -4.20 -13.64 8.17
CA VAL A 49 -3.20 -12.65 8.60
C VAL A 49 -3.82 -11.31 9.03
N ALA A 50 -5.14 -11.17 8.99
CA ALA A 50 -5.81 -9.90 9.29
C ALA A 50 -5.44 -9.35 10.69
N ASN A 51 -5.22 -10.23 11.67
CA ASN A 51 -4.81 -9.84 13.03
C ASN A 51 -3.43 -9.19 13.09
N ILE A 52 -2.47 -9.62 12.26
CA ILE A 52 -1.12 -9.04 12.24
C ILE A 52 -1.06 -7.73 11.45
N LEU A 53 -2.07 -7.48 10.60
CA LEU A 53 -2.21 -6.22 9.86
C LEU A 53 -2.91 -5.12 10.67
N ARG A 54 -3.22 -5.34 11.94
CA ARG A 54 -3.85 -4.33 12.80
C ARG A 54 -2.85 -3.22 13.14
N ALA A 55 -3.02 -2.07 12.50
CA ALA A 55 -2.26 -0.85 12.74
C ALA A 55 -3.12 0.36 12.36
N ASP A 56 -2.68 1.55 12.75
CA ASP A 56 -3.31 2.82 12.35
C ASP A 56 -3.10 3.10 10.86
N ILE A 57 -1.94 2.67 10.31
CA ILE A 57 -1.61 2.77 8.89
C ILE A 57 -1.03 1.45 8.40
N ARG A 58 -1.61 0.92 7.32
CA ARG A 58 -1.24 -0.37 6.73
C ARG A 58 -0.79 -0.16 5.29
N VAL A 59 0.47 -0.46 5.02
CA VAL A 59 1.10 -0.27 3.70
C VAL A 59 1.57 -1.61 3.17
N GLY A 60 1.33 -1.88 1.88
CA GLY A 60 1.85 -3.08 1.20
C GLY A 60 2.65 -2.73 -0.06
N ASN A 61 3.39 -3.69 -0.61
CA ASN A 61 4.00 -3.55 -1.94
C ASN A 61 3.15 -4.28 -2.98
N LEU A 62 2.55 -3.56 -3.93
CA LEU A 62 1.74 -4.19 -4.98
C LEU A 62 2.64 -4.74 -6.09
N GLU A 63 2.81 -6.05 -6.09
CA GLU A 63 3.69 -6.83 -6.97
C GLU A 63 2.92 -7.42 -8.15
N CYS A 64 2.02 -6.63 -8.75
CA CYS A 64 1.31 -6.99 -9.97
C CYS A 64 0.69 -5.74 -10.63
N VAL A 65 0.45 -5.84 -11.94
CA VAL A 65 -0.39 -4.88 -12.65
C VAL A 65 -1.86 -5.21 -12.39
N VAL A 66 -2.67 -4.20 -12.11
CA VAL A 66 -4.13 -4.34 -12.05
C VAL A 66 -4.74 -3.72 -13.31
N ALA A 67 -5.14 -4.56 -14.26
CA ALA A 67 -5.60 -4.10 -15.57
C ALA A 67 -6.54 -5.12 -16.25
N THR A 68 -7.31 -4.65 -17.23
CA THR A 68 -8.09 -5.47 -18.17
C THR A 68 -7.53 -5.47 -19.59
N THR A 69 -6.56 -4.62 -19.87
CA THR A 69 -5.91 -4.42 -21.17
C THR A 69 -4.40 -4.62 -21.06
N GLY A 70 -3.65 -4.37 -22.14
CA GLY A 70 -2.22 -4.61 -22.17
C GLY A 70 -1.83 -6.00 -22.67
N ASP A 71 -0.71 -6.05 -23.38
CA ASP A 71 -0.02 -7.29 -23.74
C ASP A 71 1.10 -7.57 -22.74
N PRO A 72 1.33 -8.85 -22.38
CA PRO A 72 2.40 -9.21 -21.46
C PRO A 72 3.78 -8.86 -22.04
N GLU A 73 4.63 -8.24 -21.22
CA GLU A 73 6.04 -8.05 -21.55
C GLU A 73 6.76 -9.39 -21.78
N ASP A 74 7.76 -9.40 -22.66
CA ASP A 74 8.54 -10.61 -23.00
C ASP A 74 9.52 -10.98 -21.89
N LYS A 75 9.00 -11.65 -20.85
CA LYS A 75 9.78 -12.17 -19.71
C LYS A 75 9.12 -13.39 -19.06
N ILE A 76 9.88 -14.06 -18.20
CA ILE A 76 9.49 -15.36 -17.60
C ILE A 76 8.20 -15.26 -16.78
N PHE A 77 7.98 -14.16 -16.06
CA PHE A 77 6.81 -13.98 -15.21
C PHE A 77 6.15 -12.63 -15.48
N THR A 78 4.85 -12.64 -15.77
CA THR A 78 4.02 -11.44 -15.82
C THR A 78 2.79 -11.63 -14.92
N PHE A 79 2.44 -10.61 -14.14
CA PHE A 79 1.38 -10.65 -13.14
C PHE A 79 0.31 -9.60 -13.44
N ARG A 80 -0.80 -10.00 -14.08
CA ARG A 80 -2.03 -9.18 -14.22
C ARG A 80 -3.14 -9.68 -13.31
N ALA A 81 -3.42 -8.91 -12.27
CA ALA A 81 -4.59 -9.11 -11.43
C ALA A 81 -5.82 -8.44 -12.05
N ASN A 82 -6.99 -9.06 -11.88
CA ASN A 82 -8.26 -8.47 -12.28
C ASN A 82 -8.62 -7.27 -11.35
N PRO A 83 -9.15 -6.14 -11.84
CA PRO A 83 -9.53 -5.00 -11.00
C PRO A 83 -10.45 -5.32 -9.82
N HIS A 84 -11.25 -6.39 -9.90
CA HIS A 84 -12.08 -6.83 -8.78
C HIS A 84 -11.27 -7.19 -7.52
N THR A 85 -10.01 -7.61 -7.64
CA THR A 85 -9.17 -7.97 -6.48
C THR A 85 -8.90 -6.78 -5.56
N LEU A 86 -8.95 -5.55 -6.09
CA LEU A 86 -8.80 -4.33 -5.29
C LEU A 86 -9.91 -4.15 -4.24
N THR A 87 -11.08 -4.77 -4.45
CA THR A 87 -12.18 -4.71 -3.48
C THR A 87 -11.86 -5.43 -2.18
N VAL A 88 -10.98 -6.43 -2.23
CA VAL A 88 -10.48 -7.16 -1.06
C VAL A 88 -9.23 -6.47 -0.51
N LEU A 89 -8.29 -6.07 -1.37
CA LEU A 89 -7.07 -5.38 -0.95
C LEU A 89 -7.34 -4.14 -0.09
N LYS A 90 -8.32 -3.31 -0.49
CA LYS A 90 -8.72 -2.09 0.24
C LYS A 90 -9.25 -2.33 1.66
N ARG A 91 -9.62 -3.56 2.01
CA ARG A 91 -10.08 -3.91 3.37
C ARG A 91 -8.89 -4.01 4.34
N HIS A 92 -7.72 -4.38 3.82
CA HIS A 92 -6.54 -4.74 4.59
C HIS A 92 -5.41 -3.72 4.52
N PHE A 93 -5.37 -2.88 3.49
CA PHE A 93 -4.32 -1.88 3.28
C PHE A 93 -4.89 -0.51 2.95
N ASP A 94 -4.27 0.52 3.51
CA ASP A 94 -4.65 1.93 3.33
C ASP A 94 -3.88 2.55 2.16
N ALA A 95 -2.66 2.07 1.91
CA ALA A 95 -1.83 2.47 0.77
C ALA A 95 -1.02 1.28 0.25
N VAL A 96 -0.58 1.38 -1.00
CA VAL A 96 0.40 0.47 -1.57
C VAL A 96 1.49 1.25 -2.29
N SER A 97 2.74 0.78 -2.20
CA SER A 97 3.75 1.08 -3.20
C SER A 97 3.51 0.22 -4.44
N VAL A 98 4.19 0.55 -5.54
CA VAL A 98 4.24 -0.31 -6.73
C VAL A 98 5.61 -0.96 -6.83
N ALA A 99 5.63 -2.23 -7.22
CA ALA A 99 6.84 -2.98 -7.45
C ALA A 99 7.74 -2.37 -8.53
N ASN A 100 9.05 -2.53 -8.39
CA ASN A 100 9.98 -2.04 -9.40
C ASN A 100 9.99 -2.94 -10.66
N ASN A 101 9.76 -4.24 -10.51
CA ASN A 101 9.93 -5.25 -11.55
C ASN A 101 8.60 -5.70 -12.15
N HIS A 102 7.47 -5.55 -11.45
CA HIS A 102 6.16 -6.01 -11.92
C HIS A 102 5.13 -4.89 -12.18
N SER A 103 5.47 -3.61 -11.97
CA SER A 103 4.54 -2.49 -12.25
C SER A 103 4.30 -2.24 -13.75
N GLY A 104 5.17 -2.76 -14.62
CA GLY A 104 5.11 -2.56 -16.07
C GLY A 104 4.69 -3.77 -16.89
N ASP A 105 4.26 -4.88 -16.26
CA ASP A 105 4.09 -6.18 -16.94
C ASP A 105 3.15 -6.20 -18.14
N TYR A 106 2.26 -5.22 -18.26
CA TYR A 106 1.23 -5.16 -19.31
C TYR A 106 1.17 -3.80 -20.03
N GLY A 107 2.20 -2.95 -19.91
CA GLY A 107 2.30 -1.72 -20.69
C GLY A 107 1.07 -0.78 -20.62
N ARG A 108 0.81 -0.05 -21.72
CA ARG A 108 -0.23 1.01 -21.81
C ARG A 108 -1.33 0.75 -22.86
N THR A 109 -1.27 -0.30 -23.66
CA THR A 109 -2.15 -0.48 -24.84
C THR A 109 -2.97 -1.75 -24.77
#